data_AF-A0A1V6HZS1-F1
#
_entry.id   AF-A0A1V6HZS1-F1
#
_cell.length_a   1.000
_cell.length_b   1.000
_cell.length_c   1.000
_cell.angle_alpha   90.00
_cell.angle_beta   90.00
_cell.angle_gamma   90.00
#
_symmetry.space_group_name_H-M   'P 1'
#
loop_
_entity.id
_entity.type
_entity.pdbx_description
1 polymer ?
#
loop_
_entity_poly.entity_id
_entity_poly.type
_entity_poly.pdbx_seq_one_letter_code
_entity_poly.pdbx_strand_id
1 'polypeptide(L)' 'MKTYKIIEDHGLFGVKYTRFNGNLNECQKWLKSNCWYDKSTDSYYSNDPKDVNGYNELFTYHIEVDDE' A
#
# COMPACT_ATOMS: atom_id res chain seq x y z
N MET A 1 9.01 2.66 18.97
CA MET A 1 8.89 2.81 17.50
C MET A 1 8.23 1.55 16.99
N LYS A 2 7.25 1.64 16.10
CA LYS A 2 6.57 0.45 15.56
C LYS A 2 7.08 0.17 14.15
N THR A 3 7.02 -1.09 13.75
CA THR A 3 7.23 -1.51 12.37
C THR A 3 5.84 -1.63 11.73
N TYR A 4 5.69 -1.02 10.56
CA TYR A 4 4.50 -1.13 9.74
C TYR A 4 4.84 -1.95 8.50
N LYS A 5 3.95 -2.85 8.14
CA LYS A 5 4.04 -3.65 6.94
C LYS A 5 3.11 -3.03 5.89
N ILE A 6 3.70 -2.49 4.84
CA ILE A 6 2.98 -2.02 3.66
C ILE A 6 2.84 -3.22 2.72
N ILE A 7 1.60 -3.59 2.46
CA ILE A 7 1.21 -4.71 1.62
C ILE A 7 0.78 -4.14 0.28
N GLU A 8 1.54 -4.44 -0.77
CA GLU A 8 1.22 -4.09 -2.15
C GLU A 8 0.58 -5.32 -2.81
N ASP A 9 -0.73 -5.27 -3.03
CA ASP A 9 -1.52 -6.37 -3.60
C ASP A 9 -1.61 -6.23 -5.12
N HIS A 10 -1.01 -7.20 -5.82
CA HIS A 10 -1.03 -7.29 -7.29
C HIS A 10 -2.08 -8.30 -7.79
N GLY A 11 -3.03 -8.66 -6.94
CA GLY A 11 -4.05 -9.67 -7.20
C GLY A 11 -3.43 -10.99 -7.63
N LEU A 12 -3.69 -11.40 -8.88
CA LEU A 12 -3.18 -12.66 -9.45
C LEU A 12 -1.64 -12.74 -9.53
N PHE A 13 -0.92 -11.62 -9.49
CA PHE A 13 0.55 -11.62 -9.52
C PHE A 13 1.18 -11.72 -8.12
N GLY A 14 0.35 -11.84 -7.08
CA GLY A 14 0.77 -12.02 -5.70
C GLY A 14 0.88 -10.72 -4.93
N VAL A 15 1.61 -10.76 -3.82
CA VAL A 15 1.71 -9.66 -2.86
C VAL A 15 3.17 -9.34 -2.61
N LYS A 16 3.51 -8.05 -2.59
CA LYS A 16 4.82 -7.57 -2.15
C LYS A 16 4.71 -6.87 -0.80
N TYR A 17 5.76 -6.98 -0.02
CA TYR A 17 5.82 -6.43 1.33
C TYR A 17 6.96 -5.43 1.46
N THR A 18 6.64 -4.25 1.97
CA THR A 18 7.63 -3.24 2.33
C THR A 18 7.51 -2.95 3.82
N ARG A 19 8.61 -3.06 4.56
CA ARG A 19 8.65 -2.70 5.99
C ARG A 19 8.98 -1.21 6.15
N PHE A 20 8.21 -0.54 6.99
CA PHE A 20 8.39 0.87 7.33
C PHE A 20 8.58 1.01 8.84
N ASN A 21 9.74 1.51 9.27
CA ASN A 21 10.04 1.75 10.68
C ASN A 21 9.72 3.20 11.03
N GLY A 22 8.76 3.43 11.93
CA GLY A 22 8.37 4.79 12.32
C GLY A 22 7.08 4.84 13.11
N ASN A 23 6.26 5.85 12.83
CA ASN A 23 4.88 5.93 13.31
C ASN A 23 3.87 5.85 12.15
N LEU A 24 2.59 5.57 12.47
CA LEU A 24 1.53 5.38 11.48
C LEU A 24 1.35 6.61 10.58
N ASN A 25 1.45 7.81 11.15
CA ASN A 25 1.28 9.06 10.41
C ASN A 25 2.40 9.26 9.38
N GLU A 26 3.64 8.87 9.69
CA GLU A 26 4.75 8.89 8.74
C GLU A 26 4.56 7.85 7.63
N CYS A 27 4.12 6.64 7.96
CA CYS A 27 3.80 5.60 6.99
C CYS A 27 2.69 6.05 6.02
N GLN A 28 1.61 6.63 6.56
CA GLN A 28 0.51 7.19 5.75
C GLN A 28 0.95 8.38 4.88
N LYS A 29 1.83 9.25 5.38
CA LYS A 29 2.40 10.35 4.57
C LYS A 29 3.26 9.83 3.42
N TRP A 30 4.07 8.81 3.67
CA TRP A 30 4.87 8.17 2.64
C TRP A 30 3.97 7.56 1.56
N LEU A 31 2.92 6.82 1.95
CA LEU A 31 1.95 6.28 1.01
C LEU A 31 1.24 7.36 0.20
N LYS A 32 0.76 8.44 0.82
CA LYS A 32 0.14 9.57 0.08
C LYS A 32 1.09 10.29 -0.88
N SER A 33 2.40 10.17 -0.68
CA SER A 33 3.41 10.74 -1.57
C SER A 33 3.72 9.84 -2.77
N ASN A 34 3.44 8.53 -2.68
CA ASN A 34 3.81 7.54 -3.71
C ASN A 34 2.57 6.90 -4.38
N CYS A 35 1.42 6.96 -3.72
CA CYS A 35 0.16 6.33 -4.10
C CYS A 35 -0.99 7.35 -4.07
N TRP A 36 -2.04 7.09 -4.82
CA TRP A 36 -3.30 7.81 -4.73
C TRP A 36 -4.14 7.20 -3.60
N TYR A 37 -4.72 8.02 -2.73
CA TYR A 37 -5.61 7.54 -1.67
C TYR A 37 -7.07 7.80 -2.04
N ASP A 38 -7.84 6.73 -2.18
CA ASP A 38 -9.28 6.79 -2.38
C ASP A 38 -10.00 6.69 -1.04
N LYS A 39 -10.72 7.76 -0.70
CA LYS A 39 -11.53 7.82 0.53
C LYS A 39 -12.78 6.94 0.47
N SER A 40 -13.26 6.61 -0.74
CA SER A 40 -14.49 5.83 -0.91
C SER A 40 -14.27 4.35 -0.59
N THR A 41 -13.08 3.83 -0.90
CA THR A 41 -12.67 2.44 -0.63
C THR A 41 -11.69 2.31 0.54
N ASP A 42 -11.34 3.43 1.19
CA ASP A 42 -10.31 3.54 2.24
C ASP A 42 -9.00 2.84 1.86
N SER A 43 -8.62 2.96 0.58
CA SER A 43 -7.52 2.20 -0.02
C SER A 43 -6.54 3.12 -0.74
N TYR A 44 -5.27 2.74 -0.70
CA TYR A 44 -4.21 3.38 -1.47
C TYR A 44 -4.05 2.61 -2.79
N TYR A 45 -3.88 3.30 -3.90
CA TYR A 45 -3.70 2.74 -5.23
C TYR A 45 -2.42 3.28 -5.87
N SER A 46 -1.83 2.53 -6.80
CA SER A 46 -0.67 3.06 -7.54
C SER A 46 -1.04 4.34 -8.31
N ASN A 47 -0.09 5.27 -8.38
CA ASN A 47 -0.20 6.48 -9.20
C ASN A 47 0.08 6.20 -10.68
N ASP A 48 0.71 5.08 -11.03
CA ASP A 48 0.93 4.69 -12.43
C ASP A 48 -0.29 3.89 -12.94
N PRO A 49 -1.02 4.36 -13.96
CA PRO A 49 -2.14 3.63 -14.53
C PRO A 49 -1.75 2.29 -15.19
N LYS A 50 -0.45 2.01 -15.37
CA LYS A 50 0.07 0.72 -15.85
C LYS A 50 0.27 -0.31 -14.74
N ASP A 51 0.27 0.12 -13.49
CA ASP A 51 0.41 -0.74 -12.33
C ASP A 51 -0.93 -1.41 -12.01
N VAL A 52 -1.29 -2.38 -12.84
CA VAL A 52 -2.54 -3.13 -12.75
C VAL A 52 -2.33 -4.61 -12.47
N ASN A 53 -3.20 -5.18 -11.65
CA ASN A 53 -3.26 -6.60 -11.31
C ASN A 53 -3.72 -7.44 -12.53
N GLY A 54 -3.77 -8.76 -12.36
CA GLY A 54 -4.20 -9.68 -13.43
C GLY A 54 -5.67 -9.52 -13.86
N TYR A 55 -6.45 -8.68 -13.17
CA TYR A 55 -7.82 -8.28 -13.51
C TYR A 55 -7.89 -6.90 -14.17
N ASN A 56 -6.73 -6.28 -14.47
CA ASN A 56 -6.63 -4.94 -15.03
C ASN A 56 -7.17 -3.85 -14.09
N GLU A 57 -7.10 -4.08 -12.78
CA GLU A 57 -7.40 -3.11 -11.73
C GLU A 57 -6.09 -2.59 -11.11
N LEU A 58 -6.04 -1.34 -10.65
CA LEU A 58 -4.84 -0.77 -10.04
C LEU A 58 -4.38 -1.57 -8.81
N PHE A 59 -3.07 -1.71 -8.63
CA PHE A 59 -2.51 -2.28 -7.39
C PHE A 59 -3.01 -1.50 -6.18
N THR A 60 -3.38 -2.22 -5.11
CA THR A 60 -3.77 -1.63 -3.84
C THR A 60 -2.67 -1.75 -2.81
N TYR A 61 -2.62 -0.79 -1.88
CA TYR A 61 -1.69 -0.77 -0.77
C TYR A 61 -2.44 -0.74 0.56
N HIS A 62 -2.05 -1.62 1.48
CA HIS A 62 -2.63 -1.73 2.82
C HIS A 62 -1.52 -1.60 3.88
N ILE A 63 -1.86 -1.03 5.03
CA ILE A 63 -0.94 -0.89 6.16
C ILE A 63 -1.37 -1.87 7.24
N GLU A 64 -0.47 -2.77 7.63
CA GLU A 64 -0.60 -3.60 8.83
C GLU A 64 0.46 -3.22 9.86
N VAL A 65 0.18 -3.48 11.13
CA VAL A 65 1.20 -3.40 12.19
C VAL A 65 1.99 -4.70 12.16
N ASP A 66 3.31 -4.61 12.00
CA ASP A 66 4.22 -5.75 12.05
C ASP A 66 4.55 -6.01 13.53
N ASP A 67 3.67 -6.75 14.22
CA ASP A 67 3.78 -7.13 15.65
C ASP A 67 4.71 -8.35 15.85
N GLU A 68 5.78 -8.49 15.07
CA GLU A 68 6.78 -9.57 15.20
C GLU A 68 7.52 -9.51 16.54
#